data_AF-A0A2M8NPW6-F1
#
_entry.id   AF-A0A2M8NPW6-F1
#
_cell.length_a   1.000
_cell.length_b   1.000
_cell.length_c   1.000
_cell.angle_alpha   90.00
_cell.angle_beta   90.00
_cell.angle_gamma   90.00
#
_symmetry.space_group_name_H-M   'P 1'
#
loop_
_entity.id
_entity.type
_entity.pdbx_description
1 polymer ?
#
loop_
_entity_poly.entity_id
_entity_poly.type
_entity_poly.pdbx_seq_one_letter_code
_entity_poly.pdbx_strand_id
1 'polypeptide(L)'
;TTLVEAKVRGRASAGTDINPVAHLISSAKITALEPLGIIEAFHALVRRLASYDEQAPITMPIHERLDFWYRPSEKHKLAFLYQAISAIPDESHRLFFLCGFSNILKSCSIWMQKSNKPTRDMKKIPADPFTAFQKQIKAMLRGNLAYYDLLRSNGYLGVNAHAYCQDARQSPPENDSVSLVVTSPPYVTSYEYADLHQLPALWFAYTDDLSQFRKQFIGTAYHHKREMQTHSAIADSIIDQLAQKHKKSADEV
;
A
#
# COMPACT_ATOMS: atom_id res chain seq x y z
N THR A 1 -9.67 -7.37 5.29
CA THR A 1 -9.82 -6.75 3.94
C THR A 1 -10.95 -7.48 3.27
N THR A 2 -11.88 -6.79 2.61
CA THR A 2 -13.11 -7.40 2.04
C THR A 2 -12.84 -8.62 1.14
N LEU A 3 -11.79 -8.59 0.32
CA LEU A 3 -11.41 -9.70 -0.55
C LEU A 3 -10.98 -10.96 0.21
N VAL A 4 -10.27 -10.80 1.34
CA VAL A 4 -9.90 -11.91 2.22
C VAL A 4 -11.15 -12.54 2.81
N GLU A 5 -12.08 -11.70 3.31
CA GLU A 5 -13.34 -12.16 3.90
C GLU A 5 -14.24 -12.87 2.88
N ALA A 6 -14.27 -12.39 1.63
CA ALA A 6 -14.97 -13.07 0.55
C ALA A 6 -14.37 -14.46 0.27
N LYS A 7 -13.04 -14.55 0.15
CA LYS A 7 -12.34 -15.80 -0.14
C LYS A 7 -12.49 -16.85 0.97
N VAL A 8 -12.41 -16.47 2.24
CA VAL A 8 -12.67 -17.41 3.37
C VAL A 8 -14.11 -17.91 3.43
N ARG A 9 -15.05 -17.21 2.77
CA ARG A 9 -16.46 -17.60 2.61
C ARG A 9 -16.76 -18.28 1.28
N GLY A 10 -15.74 -18.65 0.51
CA GLY A 10 -15.91 -19.35 -0.76
C GLY A 10 -16.48 -18.47 -1.88
N ARG A 11 -16.38 -17.14 -1.76
CA ARG A 11 -16.95 -16.19 -2.72
C ARG A 11 -15.88 -15.61 -3.63
N ALA A 12 -16.11 -15.72 -4.93
CA ALA A 12 -15.31 -15.00 -5.92
C ALA A 12 -15.45 -13.49 -5.68
N SER A 13 -14.36 -12.74 -5.82
CA SER A 13 -14.37 -11.30 -5.56
C SER A 13 -13.36 -10.52 -6.40
N ALA A 14 -13.70 -9.27 -6.66
CA ALA A 14 -12.83 -8.28 -7.29
C ALA A 14 -12.83 -7.02 -6.42
N GLY A 15 -11.66 -6.38 -6.28
CA GLY A 15 -11.51 -5.11 -5.59
C GLY A 15 -10.64 -4.18 -6.39
N THR A 16 -10.94 -2.87 -6.34
CA THR A 16 -10.23 -1.86 -7.12
C THR A 16 -9.77 -0.75 -6.19
N ASP A 17 -8.51 -0.34 -6.31
CA ASP A 17 -7.96 0.83 -5.62
C ASP A 17 -7.03 1.58 -6.59
N ILE A 18 -7.03 2.91 -6.54
CA ILE A 18 -6.13 3.72 -7.38
C ILE A 18 -4.70 3.74 -6.83
N ASN A 19 -4.53 3.40 -5.54
CA ASN A 19 -3.24 3.44 -4.88
C ASN A 19 -2.44 2.15 -5.15
N PRO A 20 -1.30 2.21 -5.85
CA PRO A 20 -0.48 1.04 -6.13
C PRO A 20 0.08 0.37 -4.87
N VAL A 21 0.21 1.12 -3.76
CA VAL A 21 0.61 0.57 -2.46
C VAL A 21 -0.53 -0.22 -1.81
N ALA A 22 -1.77 0.27 -1.91
CA ALA A 22 -2.94 -0.47 -1.42
C ALA A 22 -3.20 -1.73 -2.25
N HIS A 23 -2.97 -1.65 -3.56
CA HIS A 23 -2.96 -2.80 -4.47
C HIS A 23 -1.91 -3.83 -4.04
N LEU A 24 -0.63 -3.45 -3.85
CA LEU A 24 0.42 -4.36 -3.36
C LEU A 24 0.00 -5.10 -2.08
N ILE A 25 -0.51 -4.37 -1.09
CA ILE A 25 -0.94 -4.94 0.20
C ILE A 25 -2.13 -5.89 0.00
N SER A 26 -3.12 -5.50 -0.81
CA SER A 26 -4.31 -6.31 -1.06
C SER A 26 -3.95 -7.59 -1.82
N SER A 27 -3.13 -7.50 -2.86
CA SER A 27 -2.63 -8.63 -3.65
C SER A 27 -1.81 -9.59 -2.80
N ALA A 28 -0.97 -9.09 -1.89
CA ALA A 28 -0.24 -9.95 -0.95
C ALA A 28 -1.19 -10.68 0.04
N LYS A 29 -2.26 -10.02 0.50
CA LYS A 29 -3.17 -10.59 1.51
C LYS A 29 -4.16 -11.62 0.96
N ILE A 30 -4.55 -11.52 -0.32
CA ILE A 30 -5.48 -12.47 -0.95
C ILE A 30 -4.79 -13.73 -1.51
N THR A 31 -3.46 -13.69 -1.59
CA THR A 31 -2.62 -14.80 -2.04
C THR A 31 -2.21 -15.63 -0.84
N ALA A 32 -2.85 -16.78 -0.66
CA ALA A 32 -2.45 -17.77 0.34
C ALA A 32 -1.25 -18.56 -0.19
N LEU A 33 -0.12 -18.44 0.48
CA LEU A 33 1.12 -19.12 0.09
C LEU A 33 1.22 -20.47 0.80
N GLU A 34 1.76 -21.46 0.09
CA GLU A 34 2.10 -22.74 0.71
C GLU A 34 3.11 -22.49 1.85
N PRO A 35 2.81 -22.90 3.10
CA PRO A 35 3.60 -22.50 4.26
C PRO A 35 5.07 -22.90 4.21
N LEU A 36 5.39 -24.11 3.74
CA LEU A 36 6.78 -24.58 3.72
C LEU A 36 7.62 -23.75 2.76
N GLY A 37 7.14 -23.51 1.54
CA GLY A 37 7.82 -22.74 0.50
C GLY A 37 8.14 -21.31 0.92
N ILE A 38 7.19 -20.61 1.54
CA ILE A 38 7.44 -19.22 1.99
C ILE A 38 8.38 -19.16 3.21
N ILE A 39 8.36 -20.18 4.09
CA ILE A 39 9.30 -20.29 5.22
C ILE A 39 10.74 -20.54 4.72
N GLU A 40 10.91 -21.44 3.74
CA GLU A 40 12.21 -21.69 3.12
C GLU A 40 12.77 -20.45 2.43
N ALA A 41 11.92 -19.74 1.67
CA ALA A 41 12.29 -18.47 1.05
C ALA A 41 12.69 -17.42 2.09
N PHE A 42 11.99 -17.35 3.23
CA PHE A 42 12.35 -16.45 4.32
C PHE A 42 13.71 -16.81 4.93
N HIS A 43 13.99 -18.09 5.18
CA HIS A 43 15.30 -18.52 5.69
C HIS A 43 16.44 -18.22 4.70
N ALA A 44 16.22 -18.41 3.40
CA ALA A 44 17.18 -18.04 2.37
C ALA A 44 17.46 -16.54 2.37
N LEU A 45 16.39 -15.72 2.46
CA LEU A 45 16.53 -14.27 2.55
C LEU A 45 17.30 -13.85 3.81
N VAL A 46 17.02 -14.43 4.98
CA VAL A 46 17.75 -14.14 6.23
C VAL A 46 19.24 -14.48 6.10
N ARG A 47 19.59 -15.61 5.47
CA ARG A 47 21.00 -15.94 5.18
C ARG A 47 21.65 -14.90 4.27
N ARG A 48 20.93 -14.41 3.26
CA ARG A 48 21.42 -13.31 2.40
C ARG A 48 21.66 -12.03 3.20
N LEU A 49 20.79 -11.69 4.15
CA LEU A 49 20.97 -10.53 5.02
C LEU A 49 22.23 -10.62 5.90
N ALA A 50 22.68 -11.82 6.26
CA ALA A 50 23.92 -12.01 7.00
C ALA A 50 25.19 -11.66 6.18
N SER A 51 25.08 -11.58 4.85
CA SER A 51 26.17 -11.14 3.95
C SER A 51 26.20 -9.62 3.72
N TYR A 52 25.42 -8.85 4.48
CA TYR A 52 25.41 -7.40 4.39
C TYR A 52 26.78 -6.81 4.71
N ASP A 53 27.25 -5.93 3.83
CA ASP A 53 28.45 -5.13 4.01
C ASP A 53 28.08 -3.66 3.76
N GLU A 54 28.31 -2.82 4.76
CA GLU A 54 28.02 -1.38 4.72
C GLU A 54 28.91 -0.64 3.72
N GLN A 55 30.09 -1.17 3.40
CA GLN A 55 31.01 -0.59 2.43
C GLN A 55 30.74 -1.04 0.99
N ALA A 56 29.92 -2.08 0.80
CA ALA A 56 29.62 -2.56 -0.53
C ALA A 56 28.84 -1.52 -1.34
N PRO A 57 29.19 -1.32 -2.63
CA PRO A 57 28.44 -0.44 -3.50
C PRO A 57 27.04 -1.03 -3.74
N ILE A 58 26.01 -0.24 -3.45
CA ILE A 58 24.61 -0.62 -3.65
C ILE A 58 23.94 0.45 -4.47
N THR A 59 23.23 0.03 -5.53
CA THR A 59 22.31 0.91 -6.25
C THR A 59 21.17 1.35 -5.33
N MET A 60 21.22 2.61 -4.90
CA MET A 60 20.21 3.23 -4.06
C MET A 60 19.10 3.81 -4.92
N PRO A 61 17.83 3.82 -4.47
CA PRO A 61 16.81 4.60 -5.14
C PRO A 61 17.16 6.08 -5.06
N ILE A 62 17.08 6.75 -6.22
CA ILE A 62 17.47 8.14 -6.42
C ILE A 62 16.22 8.99 -6.28
N HIS A 63 15.89 9.38 -5.04
CA HIS A 63 14.86 10.38 -4.81
C HIS A 63 15.18 11.18 -3.55
N GLU A 64 15.22 12.50 -3.64
CA GLU A 64 15.60 13.42 -2.54
C GLU A 64 14.78 13.21 -1.27
N ARG A 65 13.48 12.89 -1.42
CA ARG A 65 12.61 12.55 -0.27
C ARG A 65 13.08 11.33 0.51
N LEU A 66 13.78 10.37 -0.09
CA LEU A 66 14.31 9.26 0.69
C LEU A 66 15.45 9.74 1.60
N ASP A 67 16.33 10.62 1.12
CA ASP A 67 17.37 11.24 1.95
C ASP A 67 16.79 12.18 3.02
N PHE A 68 15.62 12.75 2.77
CA PHE A 68 14.88 13.53 3.76
C PHE A 68 14.37 12.69 4.94
N TRP A 69 14.07 11.39 4.72
CA TRP A 69 13.43 10.50 5.69
C TRP A 69 14.37 9.50 6.35
N TYR A 70 15.51 9.18 5.74
CA TYR A 70 16.41 8.13 6.22
C TYR A 70 17.80 8.67 6.52
N ARG A 71 18.43 8.16 7.59
CA ARG A 71 19.88 8.35 7.76
C ARG A 71 20.61 7.44 6.78
N PRO A 72 21.86 7.76 6.40
CA PRO A 72 22.62 6.97 5.42
C PRO A 72 22.68 5.47 5.75
N SER A 73 22.92 5.12 7.02
CA SER A 73 22.98 3.73 7.52
C SER A 73 21.68 2.96 7.30
N GLU A 74 20.54 3.52 7.70
CA GLU A 74 19.24 2.87 7.52
C GLU A 74 18.85 2.80 6.04
N LYS A 75 19.14 3.85 5.26
CA LYS A 75 18.86 3.88 3.82
C LYS A 75 19.62 2.74 3.12
N HIS A 76 20.91 2.58 3.41
CA HIS A 76 21.78 1.56 2.79
C HIS A 76 21.29 0.14 3.09
N LYS A 77 20.98 -0.16 4.35
CA LYS A 77 20.36 -1.44 4.75
C LYS A 77 19.02 -1.69 4.06
N LEU A 78 18.16 -0.68 3.94
CA LEU A 78 16.88 -0.81 3.23
C LEU A 78 17.09 -1.08 1.73
N ALA A 79 18.10 -0.47 1.10
CA ALA A 79 18.41 -0.73 -0.29
C ALA A 79 18.96 -2.13 -0.52
N PHE A 80 19.87 -2.61 0.35
CA PHE A 80 20.31 -4.00 0.33
C PHE A 80 19.14 -4.97 0.46
N LEU A 81 18.25 -4.72 1.42
CA LEU A 81 17.06 -5.53 1.65
C LEU A 81 16.13 -5.53 0.45
N TYR A 82 15.85 -4.36 -0.14
CA TYR A 82 15.01 -4.23 -1.32
C TYR A 82 15.58 -4.98 -2.53
N GLN A 83 16.89 -4.88 -2.77
CA GLN A 83 17.56 -5.64 -3.84
C GLN A 83 17.50 -7.14 -3.59
N ALA A 84 17.75 -7.58 -2.35
CA ALA A 84 17.66 -8.99 -1.98
C ALA A 84 16.25 -9.56 -2.17
N ILE A 85 15.21 -8.79 -1.84
CA ILE A 85 13.82 -9.17 -2.09
C ILE A 85 13.51 -9.18 -3.59
N SER A 86 13.98 -8.18 -4.33
CA SER A 86 13.73 -8.04 -5.77
C SER A 86 14.35 -9.18 -6.58
N ALA A 87 15.45 -9.77 -6.08
CA ALA A 87 16.10 -10.93 -6.68
C ALA A 87 15.37 -12.27 -6.44
N ILE A 88 14.28 -12.30 -5.66
CA ILE A 88 13.50 -13.52 -5.42
C ILE A 88 12.74 -13.90 -6.71
N PRO A 89 12.94 -15.12 -7.27
CA PRO A 89 12.32 -15.51 -8.53
C PRO A 89 10.80 -15.65 -8.45
N ASP A 90 10.32 -16.32 -7.40
CA ASP A 90 8.88 -16.53 -7.19
C ASP A 90 8.18 -15.21 -6.91
N GLU A 91 7.26 -14.83 -7.80
CA GLU A 91 6.61 -13.53 -7.75
C GLU A 91 5.70 -13.36 -6.54
N SER A 92 5.09 -14.44 -6.07
CA SER A 92 4.17 -14.42 -4.94
C SER A 92 4.94 -14.28 -3.63
N HIS A 93 6.08 -14.96 -3.51
CA HIS A 93 7.03 -14.76 -2.41
C HIS A 93 7.61 -13.34 -2.43
N ARG A 94 8.04 -12.85 -3.60
CA ARG A 94 8.54 -11.48 -3.77
C ARG A 94 7.49 -10.45 -3.34
N LEU A 95 6.25 -10.60 -3.80
CA LEU A 95 5.10 -9.77 -3.41
C LEU A 95 4.87 -9.77 -1.89
N PHE A 96 4.90 -10.95 -1.26
CA PHE A 96 4.76 -11.10 0.18
C PHE A 96 5.86 -10.35 0.95
N PHE A 97 7.12 -10.49 0.54
CA PHE A 97 8.23 -9.80 1.18
C PHE A 97 8.24 -8.29 0.90
N LEU A 98 7.85 -7.84 -0.29
CA LEU A 98 7.67 -6.42 -0.60
C LEU A 98 6.56 -5.79 0.25
N CYS A 99 5.46 -6.51 0.49
CA CYS A 99 4.43 -6.09 1.44
C CYS A 99 5.02 -5.91 2.85
N GLY A 100 5.81 -6.87 3.32
CA GLY A 100 6.51 -6.75 4.61
C GLY A 100 7.51 -5.58 4.67
N PHE A 101 8.26 -5.36 3.58
CA PHE A 101 9.17 -4.24 3.42
C PHE A 101 8.43 -2.91 3.53
N SER A 102 7.32 -2.76 2.81
CA SER A 102 6.51 -1.53 2.82
C SER A 102 6.08 -1.11 4.23
N ASN A 103 5.80 -2.09 5.10
CA ASN A 103 5.33 -1.85 6.46
C ASN A 103 6.43 -1.32 7.41
N ILE A 104 7.69 -1.67 7.18
CA ILE A 104 8.80 -1.25 8.04
C ILE A 104 9.38 0.12 7.68
N LEU A 105 9.06 0.63 6.49
CA LEU A 105 9.64 1.87 5.97
C LEU A 105 9.46 3.06 6.93
N LYS A 106 8.28 3.20 7.54
CA LYS A 106 8.02 4.29 8.49
C LYS A 106 8.84 4.11 9.78
N SER A 107 8.98 2.88 10.31
CA SER A 107 9.72 2.64 11.55
C SER A 107 11.23 2.78 11.42
N CYS A 108 11.76 2.50 10.24
CA CYS A 108 13.17 2.66 9.91
C CYS A 108 13.53 4.08 9.45
N SER A 109 12.57 5.01 9.43
CA SER A 109 12.78 6.42 9.06
C SER A 109 12.75 7.34 10.29
N ILE A 110 13.04 8.63 10.10
CA ILE A 110 12.81 9.69 11.11
C ILE A 110 11.36 10.24 11.10
N TRP A 111 10.42 9.60 10.41
CA TRP A 111 9.00 9.97 10.48
C TRP A 111 8.42 9.68 11.88
N MET A 112 7.79 10.68 12.48
CA MET A 112 7.01 10.58 13.71
C MET A 112 5.92 9.48 13.64
N GLN A 113 5.99 8.50 14.54
CA GLN A 113 5.11 7.32 14.46
C GLN A 113 3.63 7.62 14.65
N LYS A 114 3.33 8.46 15.64
CA LYS A 114 1.96 8.79 16.07
C LYS A 114 1.25 9.80 15.17
N SER A 115 1.94 10.35 14.17
CA SER A 115 1.34 11.32 13.24
C SER A 115 0.89 10.65 11.95
N ASN A 116 -0.32 11.03 11.53
CA ASN A 116 -0.84 10.83 10.18
C ASN A 116 -0.27 11.84 9.19
N LYS A 117 0.28 12.96 9.66
CA LYS A 117 0.99 13.92 8.82
C LYS A 117 2.46 13.51 8.65
N PRO A 118 3.08 13.78 7.50
CA PRO A 118 4.51 13.59 7.28
C PRO A 118 5.34 14.59 8.11
N THR A 119 5.52 14.29 9.40
CA THR A 119 6.31 15.10 10.33
C THR A 119 7.58 14.34 10.73
N ARG A 120 8.73 15.03 10.70
CA ARG A 120 10.00 14.48 11.19
C ARG A 120 10.12 14.62 12.69
N ASP A 121 10.65 13.58 13.32
CA ASP A 121 11.16 13.62 14.68
C ASP A 121 12.66 13.33 14.64
N MET A 122 13.48 14.38 14.74
CA MET A 122 14.94 14.27 14.67
C MET A 122 15.54 13.52 15.87
N LYS A 123 14.79 13.40 16.97
CA LYS A 123 15.19 12.67 18.19
C LYS A 123 14.79 11.20 18.13
N LYS A 124 13.95 10.81 17.17
CA LYS A 124 13.60 9.41 16.96
C LYS A 124 14.87 8.60 16.67
N ILE A 125 14.97 7.45 17.34
CA ILE A 125 15.93 6.40 17.00
C ILE A 125 15.20 5.45 16.04
N PRO A 126 15.56 5.42 14.75
CA PRO A 126 14.95 4.51 13.80
C PRO A 126 15.20 3.05 14.19
N ALA A 127 14.25 2.16 13.89
CA ALA A 127 14.47 0.73 14.06
C ALA A 127 15.51 0.23 13.05
N ASP A 128 16.32 -0.75 13.45
CA ASP A 128 17.21 -1.45 12.52
C ASP A 128 16.37 -2.17 11.42
N PRO A 129 16.62 -1.90 10.12
CA PRO A 129 15.82 -2.45 9.04
C PRO A 129 15.72 -3.97 9.00
N PHE A 130 16.82 -4.70 9.26
CA PHE A 130 16.81 -6.16 9.20
C PHE A 130 16.03 -6.77 10.35
N THR A 131 16.21 -6.23 11.56
CA THR A 131 15.47 -6.64 12.75
C THR A 131 13.98 -6.35 12.60
N ALA A 132 13.63 -5.15 12.14
CA ALA A 132 12.24 -4.75 11.91
C ALA A 132 11.59 -5.64 10.84
N PHE A 133 12.29 -5.91 9.74
CA PHE A 133 11.81 -6.75 8.65
C PHE A 133 11.58 -8.19 9.11
N GLN A 134 12.56 -8.82 9.77
CA GLN A 134 12.40 -10.19 10.26
C GLN A 134 11.22 -10.32 11.25
N LYS A 135 11.05 -9.34 12.15
CA LYS A 135 9.90 -9.31 13.07
C LYS A 135 8.58 -9.21 12.31
N GLN A 136 8.51 -8.34 11.31
CA GLN A 136 7.33 -8.16 10.47
C GLN A 136 6.99 -9.44 9.71
N ILE A 137 7.96 -10.04 9.03
CA ILE A 137 7.76 -11.26 8.25
C ILE A 137 7.34 -12.43 9.13
N LYS A 138 7.94 -12.62 10.31
CA LYS A 138 7.50 -13.66 11.26
C LYS A 138 6.03 -13.50 11.66
N ALA A 139 5.53 -12.27 11.81
CA ALA A 139 4.12 -12.02 12.06
C ALA A 139 3.25 -12.35 10.84
N MET A 140 3.69 -11.96 9.64
CA MET A 140 3.00 -12.27 8.38
C MET A 140 2.95 -13.78 8.09
N LEU A 141 4.02 -14.52 8.36
CA LEU A 141 4.08 -15.98 8.18
C LEU A 141 3.04 -16.69 9.04
N ARG A 142 2.86 -16.28 10.31
CA ARG A 142 1.79 -16.82 11.16
C ARG A 142 0.40 -16.54 10.59
N GLY A 143 0.18 -15.33 10.08
CA GLY A 143 -1.06 -14.96 9.41
C GLY A 143 -1.31 -15.78 8.14
N ASN A 144 -0.28 -15.99 7.32
CA ASN A 144 -0.35 -16.79 6.10
C ASN A 144 -0.68 -18.25 6.41
N LEU A 145 -0.02 -18.85 7.42
CA LEU A 145 -0.30 -20.23 7.83
C LEU A 145 -1.76 -20.38 8.24
N ALA A 146 -2.25 -19.54 9.15
CA ALA A 146 -3.64 -19.57 9.59
C ALA A 146 -4.64 -19.37 8.43
N TYR A 147 -4.32 -18.46 7.50
CA TYR A 147 -5.14 -18.21 6.33
C TYR A 147 -5.15 -19.41 5.35
N TYR A 148 -3.98 -19.96 5.06
CA TYR A 148 -3.81 -21.11 4.17
C TYR A 148 -4.55 -22.34 4.71
N ASP A 149 -4.38 -22.65 5.99
CA ASP A 149 -5.04 -23.79 6.64
C ASP A 149 -6.57 -23.65 6.61
N LEU A 150 -7.09 -22.45 6.90
CA LEU A 150 -8.52 -22.17 6.84
C LEU A 150 -9.09 -22.32 5.42
N LEU A 151 -8.39 -21.81 4.41
CA LEU A 151 -8.83 -21.99 3.02
C LEU A 151 -8.73 -23.45 2.59
N ARG A 152 -7.69 -24.16 3.01
CA ARG A 152 -7.49 -25.58 2.69
C ARG A 152 -8.59 -26.43 3.31
N SER A 153 -8.90 -26.23 4.60
CA SER A 153 -9.95 -26.99 5.30
C SER A 153 -11.33 -26.79 4.67
N ASN A 154 -11.60 -25.59 4.16
CA ASN A 154 -12.88 -25.25 3.55
C ASN A 154 -12.94 -25.56 2.04
N GLY A 155 -11.84 -25.99 1.42
CA GLY A 155 -11.78 -26.23 -0.04
C GLY A 155 -11.77 -24.94 -0.87
N TYR A 156 -11.34 -23.81 -0.30
CA TYR A 156 -11.42 -22.48 -0.91
C TYR A 156 -10.07 -21.90 -1.38
N LEU A 157 -9.00 -22.71 -1.41
CA LEU A 157 -7.70 -22.25 -1.94
C LEU A 157 -7.80 -21.71 -3.37
N GLY A 158 -8.59 -22.38 -4.23
CA GLY A 158 -8.82 -22.01 -5.62
C GLY A 158 -9.91 -20.96 -5.85
N VAL A 159 -10.50 -20.38 -4.81
CA VAL A 159 -11.52 -19.33 -4.98
C VAL A 159 -10.86 -18.05 -5.46
N ASN A 160 -11.37 -17.51 -6.56
CA ASN A 160 -10.82 -16.35 -7.23
C ASN A 160 -10.99 -15.08 -6.38
N ALA A 161 -9.89 -14.38 -6.14
CA ALA A 161 -9.91 -13.04 -5.58
C ALA A 161 -8.91 -12.21 -6.38
N HIS A 162 -9.33 -11.05 -6.90
CA HIS A 162 -8.47 -10.19 -7.69
C HIS A 162 -8.49 -8.76 -7.15
N ALA A 163 -7.32 -8.14 -7.11
CA ALA A 163 -7.17 -6.72 -6.79
C ALA A 163 -6.66 -6.00 -8.04
N TYR A 164 -7.28 -4.88 -8.38
CA TYR A 164 -6.93 -4.05 -9.54
C TYR A 164 -6.39 -2.70 -9.07
N CYS A 165 -5.36 -2.21 -9.76
CA CYS A 165 -4.75 -0.91 -9.50
C CYS A 165 -5.21 0.10 -10.56
N GLN A 166 -6.36 0.76 -10.34
CA GLN A 166 -6.93 1.71 -11.30
C GLN A 166 -8.04 2.56 -10.67
N ASP A 167 -8.55 3.53 -11.44
CA ASP A 167 -9.72 4.31 -11.06
C ASP A 167 -10.96 3.41 -10.94
N ALA A 168 -11.68 3.52 -9.82
CA ALA A 168 -12.88 2.72 -9.57
C ALA A 168 -14.01 2.97 -10.59
N ARG A 169 -14.00 4.10 -11.32
CA ARG A 169 -14.93 4.37 -12.43
C ARG A 169 -14.67 3.49 -13.65
N GLN A 170 -13.51 2.84 -13.72
CA GLN A 170 -13.10 1.91 -14.77
C GLN A 170 -13.13 0.46 -14.26
N SER A 171 -13.89 0.17 -13.20
CA SER A 171 -13.88 -1.13 -12.53
C SER A 171 -14.10 -2.30 -13.49
N PRO A 172 -13.33 -3.41 -13.39
CA PRO A 172 -13.32 -4.45 -14.43
C PRO A 172 -14.52 -5.39 -14.54
N PRO A 173 -15.32 -5.67 -13.49
CA PRO A 173 -16.40 -6.65 -13.60
C PRO A 173 -17.37 -6.30 -14.73
N GLU A 174 -17.83 -7.34 -15.44
CA GLU A 174 -18.82 -7.19 -16.50
C GLU A 174 -20.17 -6.69 -15.96
N ASN A 175 -20.97 -6.08 -16.83
CA ASN A 175 -22.33 -5.67 -16.48
C ASN A 175 -23.13 -6.87 -15.95
N ASP A 176 -23.95 -6.62 -14.92
CA ASP A 176 -24.84 -7.62 -14.30
C ASP A 176 -24.13 -8.89 -13.75
N SER A 177 -22.81 -8.84 -13.55
CA SER A 177 -22.02 -9.99 -13.06
C SER A 177 -21.81 -10.00 -11.53
N VAL A 178 -22.13 -8.91 -10.83
CA VAL A 178 -21.81 -8.71 -9.40
C VAL A 178 -23.07 -8.75 -8.55
N SER A 179 -23.14 -9.68 -7.59
CA SER A 179 -24.29 -9.82 -6.67
C SER A 179 -24.25 -8.88 -5.46
N LEU A 180 -23.08 -8.33 -5.11
CA LEU A 180 -22.91 -7.43 -3.97
C LEU A 180 -21.76 -6.46 -4.22
N VAL A 181 -22.03 -5.17 -4.04
CA VAL A 181 -21.01 -4.11 -4.04
C VAL A 181 -20.80 -3.64 -2.60
N VAL A 182 -19.56 -3.68 -2.14
CA VAL A 182 -19.14 -3.13 -0.84
C VAL A 182 -18.23 -1.94 -1.12
N THR A 183 -18.64 -0.75 -0.69
CA THR A 183 -17.86 0.48 -0.87
C THR A 183 -17.83 1.31 0.40
N SER A 184 -16.75 2.07 0.58
CA SER A 184 -16.63 3.14 1.56
C SER A 184 -16.00 4.32 0.82
N PRO A 185 -16.79 5.15 0.11
CA PRO A 185 -16.25 6.26 -0.64
C PRO A 185 -15.48 7.21 0.29
N PRO A 186 -14.47 7.93 -0.23
CA PRO A 186 -13.70 8.83 0.60
C PRO A 186 -14.57 9.96 1.14
N TYR A 187 -14.36 10.27 2.40
CA TYR A 187 -15.05 11.34 3.10
C TYR A 187 -14.37 12.68 2.80
N VAL A 188 -15.14 13.77 2.80
CA VAL A 188 -14.66 15.15 2.53
C VAL A 188 -13.45 15.54 3.39
N THR A 189 -13.29 14.94 4.57
CA THR A 189 -12.15 15.14 5.48
C THR A 189 -11.18 13.96 5.50
N SER A 190 -11.01 13.24 4.38
CA SER A 190 -10.18 12.03 4.33
C SER A 190 -8.70 12.32 4.60
N TYR A 191 -8.00 11.30 5.10
CA TYR A 191 -6.55 11.33 5.19
C TYR A 191 -5.94 11.47 3.79
N GLU A 192 -4.85 12.21 3.68
CA GLU A 192 -4.04 12.24 2.45
C GLU A 192 -3.29 10.90 2.32
N TYR A 193 -3.94 9.88 1.73
CA TYR A 193 -3.37 8.54 1.57
C TYR A 193 -2.09 8.53 0.71
N ALA A 194 -2.02 9.44 -0.27
CA ALA A 194 -0.81 9.67 -1.05
C ALA A 194 0.39 10.04 -0.16
N ASP A 195 0.16 10.87 0.86
CA ASP A 195 1.19 11.21 1.83
C ASP A 195 1.55 10.01 2.69
N LEU A 196 0.56 9.32 3.26
CA LEU A 196 0.78 8.16 4.14
C LEU A 196 1.58 7.04 3.46
N HIS A 197 1.37 6.85 2.16
CA HIS A 197 2.01 5.79 1.38
C HIS A 197 3.19 6.28 0.52
N GLN A 198 3.66 7.53 0.72
CA GLN A 198 4.76 8.09 -0.08
C GLN A 198 6.04 7.26 0.01
N LEU A 199 6.36 6.70 1.18
CA LEU A 199 7.62 5.94 1.36
C LEU A 199 7.63 4.68 0.50
N PRO A 200 6.64 3.76 0.59
CA PRO A 200 6.54 2.64 -0.34
C PRO A 200 6.46 3.08 -1.81
N ALA A 201 5.70 4.13 -2.13
CA ALA A 201 5.52 4.60 -3.50
C ALA A 201 6.87 5.03 -4.14
N LEU A 202 7.71 5.71 -3.38
CA LEU A 202 9.06 6.11 -3.80
C LEU A 202 10.01 4.91 -3.88
N TRP A 203 10.01 4.03 -2.88
CA TRP A 203 10.91 2.86 -2.85
C TRP A 203 10.63 1.88 -3.99
N PHE A 204 9.37 1.73 -4.40
CA PHE A 204 8.95 0.84 -5.47
C PHE A 204 8.84 1.53 -6.83
N ALA A 205 9.30 2.78 -6.93
CA ALA A 205 9.25 3.58 -8.15
C ALA A 205 7.83 3.67 -8.78
N TYR A 206 6.78 3.62 -7.95
CA TYR A 206 5.42 3.90 -8.39
C TYR A 206 5.22 5.39 -8.73
N THR A 207 6.10 6.24 -8.21
CA THR A 207 6.17 7.64 -8.55
C THR A 207 7.57 8.19 -8.27
N ASP A 208 8.00 9.14 -9.08
CA ASP A 208 9.12 10.05 -8.88
C ASP A 208 8.66 11.50 -8.62
N ASP A 209 7.35 11.77 -8.76
CA ASP A 209 6.71 13.06 -8.52
C ASP A 209 5.51 12.89 -7.59
N LEU A 210 5.75 13.15 -6.29
CA LEU A 210 4.70 13.10 -5.27
C LEU A 210 3.56 14.11 -5.52
N SER A 211 3.79 15.20 -6.23
CA SER A 211 2.73 16.15 -6.59
C SER A 211 1.77 15.50 -7.59
N GLN A 212 2.30 14.87 -8.64
CA GLN A 212 1.47 14.16 -9.62
C GLN A 212 0.81 12.93 -9.00
N PHE A 213 1.51 12.20 -8.14
CA PHE A 213 0.94 11.07 -7.41
C PHE A 213 -0.30 11.50 -6.61
N ARG A 214 -0.23 12.61 -5.86
CA ARG A 214 -1.39 13.15 -5.10
C ARG A 214 -2.59 13.48 -5.99
N LYS A 215 -2.38 14.01 -7.20
CA LYS A 215 -3.48 14.40 -8.10
C LYS A 215 -4.36 13.24 -8.55
N GLN A 216 -3.89 12.00 -8.42
CA GLN A 216 -4.69 10.81 -8.71
C GLN A 216 -5.71 10.51 -7.61
N PHE A 217 -5.50 11.04 -6.40
CA PHE A 217 -6.36 10.80 -5.25
C PHE A 217 -7.42 11.88 -5.11
N ILE A 218 -8.62 11.46 -4.73
CA ILE A 218 -9.72 12.35 -4.35
C ILE A 218 -9.63 12.71 -2.86
N GLY A 219 -10.12 13.89 -2.50
CA GLY A 219 -10.04 14.41 -1.13
C GLY A 219 -8.65 14.95 -0.72
N THR A 220 -7.84 15.35 -1.70
CA THR A 220 -6.56 16.05 -1.45
C THR A 220 -6.79 17.55 -1.35
N ALA A 221 -5.96 18.26 -0.57
CA ALA A 221 -6.07 19.72 -0.47
C ALA A 221 -5.73 20.46 -1.78
N TYR A 222 -5.24 19.75 -2.80
CA TYR A 222 -4.88 20.27 -4.12
C TYR A 222 -6.08 20.24 -5.07
N HIS A 223 -6.99 21.20 -4.91
CA HIS A 223 -8.05 21.43 -5.87
C HIS A 223 -7.53 22.28 -7.04
N HIS A 224 -7.53 21.71 -8.24
CA HIS A 224 -7.57 22.52 -9.46
C HIS A 224 -9.03 22.90 -9.71
N LYS A 225 -9.30 24.20 -9.89
CA LYS A 225 -10.59 24.68 -10.38
C LYS A 225 -10.94 23.96 -11.69
N ARG A 226 -11.81 22.97 -11.61
CA ARG A 226 -12.47 22.37 -12.78
C ARG A 226 -13.96 22.65 -12.60
N GLU A 227 -14.60 23.08 -13.68
CA GLU A 227 -16.07 23.05 -13.74
C GLU A 227 -16.49 21.59 -13.63
N MET A 228 -17.09 21.22 -12.51
CA MET A 228 -17.68 19.91 -12.32
C MET A 228 -19.12 19.96 -12.82
N GLN A 229 -19.43 19.11 -13.79
CA GLN A 229 -20.82 18.80 -14.11
C GLN A 229 -21.32 17.77 -13.10
N THR A 230 -22.21 18.20 -12.24
CA THR A 230 -22.99 17.36 -11.34
C THR A 230 -24.10 16.65 -12.12
N HIS A 231 -24.38 15.41 -11.76
CA HIS A 231 -25.45 14.60 -12.37
C HIS A 231 -26.64 14.40 -11.42
N SER A 232 -26.77 15.27 -10.41
CA SER A 232 -27.76 15.16 -9.34
C SER A 232 -28.34 16.52 -9.01
N ALA A 233 -29.65 16.68 -9.19
CA ALA A 233 -30.35 17.93 -8.84
C ALA A 233 -30.21 18.30 -7.36
N ILE A 234 -30.01 17.31 -6.48
CA ILE A 234 -29.73 17.54 -5.06
C ILE A 234 -28.33 18.16 -4.90
N ALA A 235 -27.34 17.67 -5.65
CA ALA A 235 -25.99 18.23 -5.62
C ALA A 235 -25.98 19.66 -6.15
N ASP A 236 -26.68 19.93 -7.26
CA ASP A 236 -26.83 21.28 -7.84
C ASP A 236 -27.38 22.26 -6.80
N SER A 237 -28.48 21.88 -6.15
CA SER A 237 -29.11 22.70 -5.12
C SER A 237 -28.21 22.98 -3.92
N ILE A 238 -27.41 21.99 -3.48
CA ILE A 238 -26.44 22.17 -2.39
C ILE A 238 -25.33 23.13 -2.79
N ILE A 239 -24.77 22.97 -4.00
CA ILE A 239 -23.71 23.85 -4.52
C ILE A 239 -24.23 25.29 -4.62
N ASP A 240 -25.44 25.50 -5.15
CA ASP A 240 -26.06 26.83 -5.25
C ASP A 240 -26.27 27.47 -3.88
N GLN A 241 -26.78 26.71 -2.90
CA GLN A 241 -26.97 27.20 -1.53
C GLN A 241 -25.64 27.53 -0.85
N LEU A 242 -24.59 26.75 -1.10
CA LEU A 242 -23.25 27.03 -0.61
C LEU A 242 -22.65 28.26 -1.29
N ALA A 243 -22.87 28.45 -2.58
CA ALA A 243 -22.33 29.57 -3.35
C ALA A 243 -22.87 30.91 -2.84
N GLN A 244 -24.13 30.94 -2.39
CA GLN A 244 -24.75 32.10 -1.75
C GLN A 244 -24.11 32.45 -0.39
N LYS A 245 -23.54 31.48 0.32
CA LYS A 245 -22.92 31.69 1.65
C LYS A 245 -21.41 31.92 1.57
N HIS A 246 -20.72 31.07 0.81
CA HIS A 246 -19.27 31.08 0.70
C HIS A 246 -18.83 30.44 -0.63
N LYS A 247 -18.60 31.28 -1.64
CA LYS A 247 -18.24 30.85 -3.00
C LYS A 247 -17.09 29.84 -3.05
N LYS A 248 -16.05 30.04 -2.23
CA LYS A 248 -14.91 29.11 -2.19
C LYS A 248 -15.31 27.71 -1.70
N SER A 249 -16.24 27.60 -0.75
CA SER A 249 -16.71 26.29 -0.27
C SER A 249 -17.65 25.62 -1.26
N ALA A 250 -18.37 26.40 -2.07
CA ALA A 250 -19.14 25.84 -3.19
C ALA A 250 -18.22 25.28 -4.28
N ASP A 251 -17.09 25.95 -4.55
CA ASP A 251 -16.06 25.45 -5.49
C ASP A 251 -15.32 24.19 -4.97
N GLU A 252 -15.44 23.85 -3.67
CA GLU A 252 -14.79 22.70 -3.03
C GLU A 252 -15.69 21.44 -2.95
N VAL A 253 -16.99 21.56 -3.24
CA VAL A 253 -18.02 20.51 -3.13
C VAL A 253 -18.46 20.04 -4.52
#